data_AF-A0A5J4VU52-F1
#
_entry.id   AF-A0A5J4VU52-F1
#
_cell.length_a   1.000
_cell.length_b   1.000
_cell.length_c   1.000
_cell.angle_alpha   90.00
_cell.angle_beta   90.00
_cell.angle_gamma   90.00
#
_symmetry.space_group_name_H-M   'P 1'
#
loop_
_entity.id
_entity.type
_entity.pdbx_description
1 polymer ?
#
loop_
_entity_poly.entity_id
_entity_poly.type
_entity_poly.pdbx_seq_one_letter_code
_entity_poly.pdbx_strand_id
1 'polypeptide(L)'
;MEYANMTTLDIIAKQLDIPLPTYTLRALMKQILEGMRAFHSSGLVHRDIKCDNILLHSPPGSGRVHAKISDFGFAKKVDLNNKQTYTAGTIPFMSPEQFLENPIITQKVDIYALGITFYKLITHKYPVNKNDMKEQGKKMTQLKCIKKPSEIKDNLLWNILSRLLEFDPNKRISALEALQHPYFTSLEALTDISKEQQDLASEAAVAEFKGDSSITKFDKDPTFIVAESTMKMK
;
A
#
# COMPACT_ATOMS: atom_id res chain seq x y z
N MET A 1 4.30 -21.64 1.52
CA MET A 1 4.32 -20.20 1.23
C MET A 1 5.42 -19.95 0.22
N GLU A 2 5.18 -19.08 -0.76
CA GLU A 2 6.23 -18.64 -1.69
C GLU A 2 7.28 -17.83 -0.89
N TYR A 3 8.58 -18.07 -1.14
CA TYR A 3 9.66 -17.39 -0.43
C TYR A 3 9.91 -16.01 -1.05
N ALA A 4 9.70 -14.95 -0.27
CA ALA A 4 10.16 -13.61 -0.61
C ALA A 4 11.66 -13.53 -0.31
N ASN A 5 12.48 -13.32 -1.35
CA ASN A 5 13.93 -13.39 -1.26
C ASN A 5 14.60 -12.06 -0.92
N MET A 6 13.81 -11.02 -0.67
CA MET A 6 14.29 -9.76 -0.09
C MET A 6 13.78 -9.65 1.36
N THR A 7 13.51 -8.43 1.80
CA THR A 7 12.95 -8.12 3.13
C THR A 7 11.52 -7.57 2.96
N THR A 8 10.99 -6.93 3.98
CA THR A 8 9.69 -6.27 3.96
C THR A 8 9.84 -4.80 3.53
N LEU A 9 8.72 -4.17 3.21
CA LEU A 9 8.66 -2.74 2.87
C LEU A 9 9.14 -1.84 4.03
N ASP A 10 9.25 -2.38 5.24
CA ASP A 10 9.72 -1.66 6.43
C ASP A 10 11.18 -1.19 6.33
N ILE A 11 12.03 -1.87 5.54
CA ILE A 11 13.41 -1.40 5.30
C ILE A 11 13.40 0.01 4.70
N ILE A 12 12.47 0.26 3.78
CA ILE A 12 12.30 1.54 3.10
C ILE A 12 11.74 2.58 4.08
N ALA A 13 10.77 2.20 4.90
CA ALA A 13 10.17 3.08 5.90
C ALA A 13 11.17 3.57 6.95
N LYS A 14 12.26 2.81 7.19
CA LYS A 14 13.32 3.13 8.17
C LYS A 14 14.52 3.87 7.57
N GLN A 15 14.71 3.85 6.26
CA GLN A 15 15.82 4.54 5.59
C GLN A 15 15.48 6.03 5.36
N LEU A 16 15.96 6.90 6.24
CA LEU A 16 15.69 8.35 6.21
C LEU A 16 16.48 9.11 5.12
N ASP A 17 17.59 8.55 4.67
CA ASP A 17 18.62 9.29 3.92
C ASP A 17 18.47 9.21 2.40
N ILE A 18 17.59 8.34 1.89
CA ILE A 18 17.45 8.11 0.45
C ILE A 18 15.96 8.19 0.07
N PRO A 19 15.52 9.31 -0.55
CA PRO A 19 14.15 9.44 -0.99
C PRO A 19 13.89 8.49 -2.16
N LEU A 20 12.77 7.77 -2.12
CA LEU A 20 12.36 6.96 -3.27
C LEU A 20 12.07 7.86 -4.47
N PRO A 21 12.53 7.48 -5.67
CA PRO A 21 12.05 8.09 -6.90
C PRO A 21 10.53 8.03 -6.99
N THR A 22 9.92 9.08 -7.54
CA THR A 22 8.46 9.23 -7.67
C THR A 22 7.82 8.06 -8.40
N TYR A 23 8.43 7.65 -9.52
CA TYR A 23 7.98 6.52 -10.33
C TYR A 23 8.05 5.18 -9.60
N THR A 24 9.06 5.00 -8.75
CA THR A 24 9.22 3.81 -7.90
C THR A 24 8.13 3.76 -6.84
N LEU A 25 7.88 4.87 -6.14
CA LEU A 25 6.79 4.98 -5.16
C LEU A 25 5.44 4.72 -5.81
N ARG A 26 5.19 5.31 -6.98
CA ARG A 26 3.96 5.14 -7.75
C ARG A 26 3.73 3.67 -8.13
N ALA A 27 4.75 2.99 -8.67
CA ALA A 27 4.66 1.57 -9.02
C ALA A 27 4.44 0.67 -7.79
N LEU A 28 5.13 0.93 -6.67
CA LEU A 28 4.92 0.21 -5.40
C LEU A 28 3.47 0.37 -4.90
N MET A 29 2.97 1.60 -4.83
CA MET A 29 1.58 1.88 -4.42
C MET A 29 0.59 1.14 -5.33
N LYS A 30 0.84 1.13 -6.65
CA LYS A 30 -0.02 0.48 -7.64
C LYS A 30 -0.04 -1.04 -7.46
N GLN A 31 1.12 -1.69 -7.29
CA GLN A 31 1.22 -3.13 -7.00
C GLN A 31 0.45 -3.50 -5.72
N ILE A 32 0.66 -2.75 -4.63
CA ILE A 32 0.03 -3.02 -3.33
C ILE A 32 -1.49 -2.84 -3.39
N LEU A 33 -1.97 -1.77 -4.04
CA LEU A 33 -3.40 -1.53 -4.23
C LEU A 33 -4.05 -2.62 -5.10
N GLU A 34 -3.37 -3.09 -6.14
CA GLU A 34 -3.87 -4.18 -6.98
C GLU A 34 -3.97 -5.50 -6.20
N GLY A 35 -2.95 -5.82 -5.38
CA GLY A 35 -3.00 -6.95 -4.47
C GLY A 35 -4.17 -6.85 -3.48
N MET A 36 -4.39 -5.66 -2.91
CA MET A 36 -5.51 -5.43 -1.99
C MET A 36 -6.86 -5.51 -2.70
N ARG A 37 -6.98 -4.99 -3.92
CA ARG A 37 -8.20 -5.10 -4.73
C ARG A 37 -8.57 -6.56 -4.96
N ALA A 38 -7.60 -7.40 -5.33
CA ALA A 38 -7.81 -8.82 -5.52
C ALA A 38 -8.19 -9.52 -4.20
N PHE A 39 -7.51 -9.20 -3.11
CA PHE A 39 -7.83 -9.75 -1.79
C PHE A 39 -9.25 -9.37 -1.33
N HIS A 40 -9.63 -8.10 -1.46
CA HIS A 40 -10.99 -7.61 -1.14
C HIS A 40 -12.06 -8.23 -2.04
N SER A 41 -11.78 -8.53 -3.31
CA SER A 41 -12.76 -9.20 -4.18
C SER A 41 -13.14 -10.62 -3.71
N SER A 42 -12.35 -11.23 -2.82
CA SER A 42 -12.68 -12.51 -2.18
C SER A 42 -13.63 -12.38 -0.96
N GLY A 43 -14.08 -11.17 -0.64
CA GLY A 43 -14.94 -10.91 0.53
C GLY A 43 -14.21 -10.95 1.88
N LEU A 44 -12.88 -10.89 1.86
CA LEU A 44 -12.02 -10.91 3.05
C LEU A 44 -11.56 -9.50 3.46
N VAL A 45 -11.24 -9.34 4.73
CA VAL A 45 -10.59 -8.15 5.34
C VAL A 45 -9.32 -8.60 6.07
N HIS A 46 -8.22 -7.88 5.90
CA HIS A 46 -6.87 -8.28 6.34
C HIS A 46 -6.61 -7.92 7.81
N ARG A 47 -6.98 -6.69 8.21
CA ARG A 47 -6.91 -6.10 9.56
C ARG A 47 -5.52 -5.80 10.13
N ASP A 48 -4.44 -6.26 9.52
CA ASP A 48 -3.06 -5.90 9.95
C ASP A 48 -2.15 -5.49 8.77
N ILE A 49 -2.62 -4.56 7.94
CA ILE A 49 -1.80 -3.98 6.87
C ILE A 49 -0.82 -2.97 7.45
N LYS A 50 0.46 -3.19 7.18
CA LYS A 50 1.61 -2.36 7.58
C LYS A 50 2.82 -2.71 6.75
N CYS A 51 3.89 -1.91 6.84
CA CYS A 51 5.13 -2.14 6.10
C CYS A 51 5.73 -3.54 6.33
N ASP A 52 5.69 -4.04 7.58
CA ASP A 52 6.19 -5.37 7.94
C ASP A 52 5.47 -6.52 7.23
N ASN A 53 4.19 -6.32 6.90
CA ASN A 53 3.34 -7.35 6.28
C ASN A 53 3.28 -7.21 4.75
N ILE A 54 4.12 -6.36 4.15
CA ILE A 54 4.31 -6.26 2.71
C ILE A 54 5.72 -6.73 2.38
N LEU A 55 5.83 -7.93 1.82
CA LEU A 55 7.09 -8.53 1.43
C LEU A 55 7.56 -7.99 0.09
N LEU A 56 8.87 -7.92 -0.10
CA LEU A 56 9.50 -7.62 -1.37
C LEU A 56 10.14 -8.91 -1.92
N HIS A 57 9.93 -9.18 -3.20
CA HIS A 57 10.47 -10.34 -3.88
C HIS A 57 11.04 -9.91 -5.23
N SER A 58 12.29 -10.29 -5.50
CA SER A 58 12.97 -10.04 -6.77
C SER A 58 13.14 -11.37 -7.51
N PRO A 59 12.32 -11.68 -8.53
CA PRO A 59 12.50 -12.92 -9.28
C PRO A 59 13.93 -13.00 -9.84
N PRO A 60 14.66 -14.11 -9.66
CA PRO A 60 16.07 -14.18 -10.02
C PRO A 60 16.34 -13.78 -11.47
N GLY A 61 17.29 -12.87 -11.68
CA GLY A 61 17.67 -12.39 -13.01
C GLY A 61 16.66 -11.46 -13.69
N SER A 62 15.55 -11.12 -13.03
CA SER A 62 14.50 -10.30 -13.65
C SER A 62 14.73 -8.80 -13.57
N GLY A 63 15.57 -8.33 -12.63
CA GLY A 63 15.74 -6.90 -12.32
C GLY A 63 14.48 -6.21 -11.74
N ARG A 64 13.39 -6.95 -11.54
CA ARG A 64 12.09 -6.45 -11.06
C ARG A 64 11.87 -6.81 -9.59
N VAL A 65 11.13 -5.98 -8.88
CA VAL A 65 10.69 -6.22 -7.50
C VAL A 65 9.17 -6.26 -7.42
N HIS A 66 8.66 -7.29 -6.77
CA HIS A 66 7.24 -7.53 -6.53
C HIS A 66 6.93 -7.30 -5.05
N ALA A 67 6.01 -6.38 -4.77
CA ALA A 67 5.41 -6.18 -3.46
C ALA A 67 4.26 -7.18 -3.27
N LYS A 68 4.32 -7.97 -2.19
CA LYS A 68 3.34 -9.02 -1.88
C LYS A 68 2.77 -8.82 -0.48
N ILE A 69 1.45 -8.75 -0.38
CA ILE A 69 0.75 -8.73 0.92
C ILE A 69 0.90 -10.10 1.58
N SER A 70 1.18 -10.10 2.88
CA SER A 70 1.45 -11.30 3.67
C SER A 70 0.83 -11.18 5.07
N ASP A 71 0.97 -12.25 5.86
CA ASP A 71 0.45 -12.37 7.22
C ASP A 71 -1.07 -12.19 7.33
N PHE A 72 -1.78 -13.20 6.83
CA PHE A 72 -3.23 -13.30 6.91
C PHE A 72 -3.74 -13.83 8.27
N GLY A 73 -2.90 -13.81 9.32
CA GLY A 73 -3.27 -14.35 10.65
C GLY A 73 -4.48 -13.65 11.28
N PHE A 74 -4.73 -12.39 10.90
CA PHE A 74 -5.91 -11.63 11.30
C PHE A 74 -6.99 -11.56 10.21
N ALA A 75 -6.80 -12.20 9.06
CA ALA A 75 -7.77 -12.13 7.98
C ALA A 75 -9.11 -12.80 8.36
N LYS A 76 -10.23 -12.21 7.95
CA LYS A 76 -11.55 -12.83 8.11
C LYS A 76 -12.50 -12.45 6.98
N LYS A 77 -13.60 -13.19 6.84
CA LYS A 77 -14.74 -12.75 6.01
C LYS A 77 -15.39 -11.51 6.64
N VAL A 78 -15.81 -10.58 5.78
CA VAL A 78 -16.61 -9.44 6.22
C VAL A 78 -17.91 -9.97 6.83
N ASP A 79 -18.23 -9.50 8.03
CA ASP A 79 -19.44 -9.84 8.74
C ASP A 79 -20.05 -8.53 9.24
N LEU A 80 -21.14 -8.11 8.57
CA LEU A 80 -21.85 -6.87 8.88
C LEU A 80 -22.87 -7.05 10.03
N ASN A 81 -23.20 -8.31 10.36
CA ASN A 81 -24.22 -8.62 11.34
C ASN A 81 -23.62 -8.79 12.74
N ASN A 82 -22.37 -9.26 12.82
CA ASN A 82 -21.68 -9.45 14.09
C ASN A 82 -20.66 -8.36 14.38
N LYS A 83 -20.89 -7.65 15.49
CA LYS A 83 -19.92 -6.74 16.11
C LYS A 83 -18.66 -7.52 16.50
N GLN A 84 -17.49 -6.89 16.37
CA GLN A 84 -16.26 -7.52 16.85
C GLN A 84 -16.16 -7.46 18.37
N THR A 85 -15.78 -8.60 18.96
CA THR A 85 -15.56 -8.76 20.40
C THR A 85 -14.09 -8.60 20.80
N TYR A 86 -13.17 -8.52 19.84
CA TYR A 86 -11.74 -8.36 20.10
C TYR A 86 -11.09 -7.39 19.12
N THR A 87 -10.12 -6.61 19.62
CA THR A 87 -9.30 -5.70 18.82
C THR A 87 -8.13 -6.47 18.21
N ALA A 88 -7.89 -6.29 16.91
CA ALA A 88 -6.72 -6.82 16.20
C ALA A 88 -6.08 -5.74 15.34
N GLY A 89 -4.78 -5.91 15.06
CA GLY A 89 -3.97 -5.01 14.24
C GLY A 89 -2.98 -4.16 15.03
N THR A 90 -2.22 -3.33 14.32
CA THR A 90 -1.14 -2.50 14.88
C THR A 90 -1.62 -1.05 15.09
N ILE A 91 -1.55 -0.54 16.32
CA ILE A 91 -2.23 0.70 16.79
C ILE A 91 -2.13 1.91 15.84
N PRO A 92 -0.95 2.30 15.31
CA PRO A 92 -0.83 3.49 14.47
C PRO A 92 -1.52 3.37 13.10
N PHE A 93 -1.82 2.15 12.65
CA PHE A 93 -2.46 1.85 11.37
C PHE A 93 -3.98 1.72 11.47
N MET A 94 -4.53 1.65 12.69
CA MET A 94 -5.95 1.46 12.91
C MET A 94 -6.75 2.69 12.46
N SER A 95 -7.85 2.42 11.76
CA SER A 95 -8.80 3.41 11.29
C SER A 95 -9.61 4.05 12.43
N PRO A 96 -10.14 5.28 12.27
CA PRO A 96 -10.91 5.95 13.32
C PRO A 96 -12.09 5.12 13.84
N GLU A 97 -12.81 4.43 12.96
CA GLU A 97 -13.97 3.62 13.33
C GLU A 97 -13.62 2.41 14.21
N GLN A 98 -12.37 1.94 14.21
CA GLN A 98 -11.92 0.84 15.08
C GLN A 98 -11.82 1.25 16.56
N PHE A 99 -11.82 2.55 16.86
CA PHE A 99 -11.79 3.07 18.23
C PHE A 99 -13.18 3.39 18.80
N LEU A 100 -14.25 3.08 18.06
CA LEU A 100 -15.62 3.19 18.55
C LEU A 100 -15.95 2.00 19.47
N GLU A 101 -16.92 2.18 20.37
CA GLU A 101 -17.32 1.14 21.34
C GLU A 101 -17.84 -0.14 20.68
N ASN A 102 -18.46 -0.02 19.50
CA ASN A 102 -19.05 -1.13 18.75
C ASN A 102 -18.66 -1.03 17.27
N PRO A 103 -17.40 -1.33 16.92
CA PRO A 103 -16.89 -1.06 15.59
C PRO A 103 -17.46 -2.05 14.56
N ILE A 104 -17.95 -1.53 13.44
CA ILE A 104 -18.30 -2.33 12.26
C ILE A 104 -17.07 -2.37 11.37
N ILE A 105 -16.46 -3.55 11.27
CA ILE A 105 -15.23 -3.73 10.50
C ILE A 105 -15.57 -4.20 9.10
N THR A 106 -15.26 -3.33 8.13
CA THR A 106 -15.35 -3.61 6.70
C THR A 106 -13.97 -3.59 6.08
N GLN A 107 -13.87 -3.90 4.79
CA GLN A 107 -12.64 -3.77 4.00
C GLN A 107 -12.04 -2.36 4.01
N LYS A 108 -12.83 -1.34 4.37
CA LYS A 108 -12.36 0.04 4.44
C LYS A 108 -11.27 0.24 5.50
N VAL A 109 -11.19 -0.59 6.54
CA VAL A 109 -10.11 -0.49 7.53
C VAL A 109 -8.74 -0.77 6.92
N ASP A 110 -8.66 -1.71 5.97
CA ASP A 110 -7.42 -2.03 5.25
C ASP A 110 -7.01 -0.88 4.34
N ILE A 111 -7.98 -0.18 3.72
CA ILE A 111 -7.70 0.99 2.88
C ILE A 111 -7.08 2.11 3.71
N TYR A 112 -7.60 2.35 4.92
CA TYR A 112 -7.01 3.35 5.81
C TYR A 112 -5.58 2.95 6.21
N ALA A 113 -5.38 1.69 6.57
CA ALA A 113 -4.07 1.15 6.92
C ALA A 113 -3.06 1.24 5.74
N LEU A 114 -3.51 1.06 4.49
CA LEU A 114 -2.71 1.35 3.30
C LEU A 114 -2.33 2.84 3.20
N GLY A 115 -3.29 3.74 3.47
CA GLY A 115 -3.02 5.18 3.56
C GLY A 115 -1.93 5.50 4.59
N ILE A 116 -1.98 4.88 5.77
CA ILE A 116 -0.95 5.04 6.80
C ILE A 116 0.39 4.44 6.36
N THR A 117 0.36 3.27 5.72
CA THR A 117 1.56 2.61 5.17
C THR A 117 2.27 3.53 4.17
N PHE A 118 1.56 4.07 3.19
CA PHE A 118 2.14 4.99 2.21
C PHE A 118 2.58 6.31 2.85
N TYR A 119 1.79 6.88 3.76
CA TYR A 119 2.19 8.06 4.54
C TYR A 119 3.51 7.82 5.29
N LYS A 120 3.65 6.65 5.91
CA LYS A 120 4.86 6.27 6.66
C LYS A 120 6.06 6.10 5.73
N LEU A 121 5.88 5.54 4.53
CA LEU A 121 6.98 5.42 3.54
C LEU A 121 7.49 6.78 3.07
N ILE A 122 6.62 7.77 2.96
CA ILE A 122 6.98 9.09 2.42
C ILE A 122 7.53 10.02 3.51
N THR A 123 6.95 9.97 4.70
CA THR A 123 7.26 10.93 5.79
C THR A 123 8.16 10.35 6.86
N HIS A 124 8.37 9.03 6.85
CA HIS A 124 9.01 8.26 7.91
C HIS A 124 8.37 8.44 9.30
N LYS A 125 7.16 9.01 9.35
CA LYS A 125 6.42 9.35 10.57
C LYS A 125 5.02 8.75 10.49
N TYR A 126 4.37 8.66 11.64
CA TYR A 126 2.94 8.41 11.72
C TYR A 126 2.21 9.74 11.91
N PRO A 127 1.02 9.92 11.31
CA PRO A 127 0.22 11.12 11.56
C PRO A 127 -0.29 11.16 13.01
N VAL A 128 -0.54 9.98 13.61
CA VAL A 128 -0.90 9.81 15.02
C VAL A 128 -0.22 8.55 15.55
N ASN A 129 0.58 8.69 16.61
CA ASN A 129 1.21 7.57 17.31
C ASN A 129 1.26 7.88 18.80
N LYS A 130 0.46 7.15 19.58
CA LYS A 130 0.35 7.28 21.04
C LYS A 130 0.79 6.00 21.72
N ASN A 131 1.05 6.12 23.02
CA ASN A 131 1.68 5.05 23.81
C ASN A 131 0.75 3.85 24.02
N ASP A 132 -0.56 4.06 24.00
CA ASP A 132 -1.55 3.02 24.18
C ASP A 132 -2.82 3.25 23.35
N MET A 133 -3.67 2.21 23.32
CA MET A 133 -4.95 2.19 22.61
C MET A 133 -5.90 3.30 23.04
N LYS A 134 -5.94 3.65 24.34
CA LYS A 134 -6.88 4.62 24.91
C LYS A 134 -6.49 6.04 24.50
N GLU A 135 -5.21 6.37 24.60
CA GLU A 135 -4.67 7.65 24.14
C GLU A 135 -4.79 7.81 22.62
N GLN A 136 -4.49 6.75 21.87
CA GLN A 136 -4.67 6.74 20.41
C GLN A 136 -6.15 7.01 20.06
N GLY A 137 -7.08 6.25 20.65
CA GLY A 137 -8.52 6.41 20.41
C GLY A 137 -9.03 7.81 20.79
N LYS A 138 -8.59 8.35 21.94
CA LYS A 138 -8.92 9.73 22.34
C LYS A 138 -8.39 10.74 21.32
N LYS A 139 -7.19 10.55 20.79
CA LYS A 139 -6.63 11.46 19.78
C LYS A 139 -7.36 11.33 18.44
N MET A 140 -7.69 10.12 18.01
CA MET A 140 -8.41 9.85 16.77
C MET A 140 -9.82 10.44 16.79
N THR A 141 -10.55 10.36 17.90
CA THR A 141 -11.89 10.96 18.06
C THR A 141 -11.88 12.49 18.08
N GLN A 142 -10.78 13.12 18.53
CA GLN A 142 -10.61 14.57 18.50
C GLN A 142 -10.23 15.10 17.11
N LEU A 143 -9.66 14.26 16.24
CA LEU A 143 -9.26 14.63 14.89
C LEU A 143 -10.46 14.51 13.94
N LYS A 144 -10.54 15.46 13.00
CA LYS A 144 -11.52 15.40 11.90
C LYS A 144 -10.94 14.79 10.62
N CYS A 145 -9.63 14.95 10.41
CA CYS A 145 -8.91 14.46 9.25
C CYS A 145 -7.39 14.46 9.52
N ILE A 146 -6.63 13.78 8.65
CA ILE A 146 -5.17 13.90 8.59
C ILE A 146 -4.81 15.13 7.74
N LYS A 147 -3.90 15.97 8.23
CA LYS A 147 -3.42 17.15 7.51
C LYS A 147 -2.31 16.77 6.52
N LYS A 148 -2.20 17.52 5.40
CA LYS A 148 -1.11 17.37 4.44
C LYS A 148 0.23 17.61 5.13
N PRO A 149 1.14 16.63 5.18
CA PRO A 149 2.48 16.83 5.72
C PRO A 149 3.32 17.69 4.76
N SER A 150 4.33 18.39 5.29
CA SER A 150 5.16 19.28 4.47
C SER A 150 6.06 18.51 3.51
N GLU A 151 6.36 17.25 3.81
CA GLU A 151 7.16 16.33 2.99
C GLU A 151 6.47 15.97 1.67
N ILE A 152 5.13 15.96 1.61
CA ILE A 152 4.38 15.63 0.40
C ILE A 152 4.16 16.90 -0.42
N LYS A 153 4.94 17.11 -1.48
CA LYS A 153 4.79 18.26 -2.39
C LYS A 153 3.77 18.02 -3.49
N ASP A 154 3.81 16.84 -4.11
CA ASP A 154 2.90 16.42 -5.18
C ASP A 154 1.43 16.48 -4.70
N ASN A 155 0.61 17.22 -5.45
CA ASN A 155 -0.80 17.42 -5.15
C ASN A 155 -1.65 16.20 -5.50
N LEU A 156 -1.34 15.46 -6.56
CA LEU A 156 -2.02 14.22 -6.92
C LEU A 156 -1.71 13.12 -5.90
N LEU A 157 -0.46 13.04 -5.43
CA LEU A 157 -0.05 12.12 -4.35
C LEU A 157 -0.82 12.41 -3.07
N TRP A 158 -0.88 13.67 -2.64
CA TRP A 158 -1.68 14.02 -1.47
C TRP A 158 -3.18 13.74 -1.70
N ASN A 159 -3.70 14.03 -2.89
CA ASN A 159 -5.12 13.84 -3.19
C ASN A 159 -5.55 12.37 -3.12
N ILE A 160 -4.74 11.44 -3.60
CA ILE A 160 -5.04 10.01 -3.43
C ILE A 160 -4.88 9.58 -1.96
N LEU A 161 -3.82 10.02 -1.28
CA LEU A 161 -3.58 9.67 0.12
C LEU A 161 -4.69 10.17 1.05
N SER A 162 -5.19 11.38 0.84
CA SER A 162 -6.29 11.92 1.64
C SER A 162 -7.59 11.15 1.46
N ARG A 163 -7.83 10.56 0.26
CA ARG A 163 -8.99 9.69 -0.01
C ARG A 163 -8.86 8.30 0.61
N LEU A 164 -7.63 7.78 0.73
CA LEU A 164 -7.34 6.56 1.50
C LEU A 164 -7.49 6.81 3.01
N LEU A 165 -7.06 7.98 3.49
CA LEU A 165 -7.08 8.42 4.89
C LEU A 165 -8.40 9.10 5.32
N GLU A 166 -9.46 9.00 4.51
CA GLU A 166 -10.77 9.55 4.83
C GLU A 166 -11.33 8.88 6.10
N PHE A 167 -11.87 9.68 7.03
CA PHE A 167 -12.31 9.21 8.32
C PHE A 167 -13.67 8.52 8.23
N ASP A 168 -14.56 9.00 7.36
CA ASP A 168 -15.84 8.32 7.08
C ASP A 168 -15.59 7.11 6.17
N PRO A 169 -15.74 5.85 6.66
CA PRO A 169 -15.48 4.67 5.85
C PRO A 169 -16.39 4.58 4.61
N ASN A 170 -17.56 5.22 4.60
CA ASN A 170 -18.46 5.22 3.45
C ASN A 170 -17.96 6.13 2.33
N LYS A 171 -17.22 7.21 2.67
CA LYS A 171 -16.60 8.13 1.71
C LYS A 171 -15.17 7.73 1.35
N ARG A 172 -14.53 6.90 2.19
CA ARG A 172 -13.20 6.35 1.93
C ARG A 172 -13.21 5.55 0.64
N ILE A 173 -12.25 5.84 -0.24
CA ILE A 173 -12.13 5.19 -1.54
C ILE A 173 -11.89 3.68 -1.37
N SER A 174 -12.23 2.85 -2.36
CA SER A 174 -11.81 1.46 -2.43
C SER A 174 -10.46 1.31 -3.15
N ALA A 175 -9.82 0.15 -3.04
CA ALA A 175 -8.61 -0.13 -3.81
C ALA A 175 -8.85 -0.07 -5.33
N LEU A 176 -10.00 -0.56 -5.79
CA LEU A 176 -10.42 -0.48 -7.19
C LEU A 176 -10.52 0.96 -7.68
N GLU A 177 -11.23 1.82 -6.94
CA GLU A 177 -11.37 3.24 -7.29
C GLU A 177 -10.03 4.00 -7.18
N ALA A 178 -9.17 3.63 -6.22
CA ALA A 178 -7.84 4.22 -6.07
C ALA A 178 -6.95 3.93 -7.28
N LEU A 179 -7.03 2.75 -7.88
CA LEU A 179 -6.30 2.40 -9.10
C LEU A 179 -6.75 3.21 -10.33
N GLN A 180 -7.95 3.78 -10.31
CA GLN A 180 -8.47 4.67 -11.36
C GLN A 180 -8.12 6.15 -11.12
N HIS A 181 -7.47 6.47 -10.00
CA HIS A 181 -7.13 7.85 -9.63
C HIS A 181 -6.16 8.48 -10.64
N PRO A 182 -6.26 9.80 -10.94
CA PRO A 182 -5.30 10.51 -11.79
C PRO A 182 -3.83 10.38 -11.37
N TYR A 183 -3.56 10.02 -10.12
CA TYR A 183 -2.21 9.68 -9.67
C TYR A 183 -1.63 8.45 -10.40
N PHE A 184 -2.45 7.55 -10.94
CA PHE A 184 -1.97 6.41 -11.74
C PHE A 184 -2.33 6.51 -13.23
N THR A 185 -3.26 7.38 -13.60
CA THR A 185 -3.88 7.40 -14.93
C THR A 185 -3.68 8.69 -15.72
N SER A 186 -3.15 9.75 -15.10
CA SER A 186 -2.91 11.03 -15.78
C SER A 186 -1.73 10.96 -16.76
N LEU A 187 -1.64 11.94 -17.65
CA LEU A 187 -0.47 12.11 -18.51
C LEU A 187 0.81 12.31 -17.68
N GLU A 188 0.74 13.03 -16.57
CA GLU A 188 1.87 13.21 -15.63
C GLU A 188 2.39 11.85 -15.14
N ALA A 189 1.49 10.94 -14.76
CA ALA A 189 1.85 9.60 -14.32
C ALA A 189 2.49 8.77 -15.45
N LEU A 190 2.02 8.91 -16.69
CA LEU A 190 2.59 8.22 -17.85
C LEU A 190 3.97 8.77 -18.24
N THR A 191 4.19 10.08 -18.07
CA THR A 191 5.49 10.72 -18.33
C THR A 191 6.53 10.47 -17.24
N ASP A 192 6.08 10.13 -16.02
CA ASP A 192 6.95 9.79 -14.87
C ASP A 192 7.58 8.40 -15.02
N ILE A 193 7.08 7.55 -15.93
CA ILE A 193 7.63 6.21 -16.18
C ILE A 193 9.09 6.30 -16.64
N SER A 194 10.02 5.68 -15.90
CA SER A 194 11.44 5.70 -16.21
C SER A 194 11.79 4.82 -17.41
N LYS A 195 12.93 5.11 -18.04
CA LYS A 195 13.44 4.27 -19.14
C LYS A 195 13.69 2.83 -18.69
N GLU A 196 14.23 2.64 -17.48
CA GLU A 196 14.46 1.31 -16.90
C GLU A 196 13.15 0.54 -16.67
N GLN A 197 12.07 1.20 -16.24
CA GLN A 197 10.75 0.56 -16.13
C GLN A 197 10.22 0.08 -17.49
N GLN A 198 10.42 0.87 -18.56
CA GLN A 198 10.04 0.48 -19.92
C GLN A 198 10.87 -0.70 -20.44
N ASP A 199 12.18 -0.68 -20.18
CA ASP A 199 13.09 -1.71 -20.64
C ASP A 199 12.81 -3.05 -19.94
N LEU A 200 12.66 -3.06 -18.61
CA LEU A 200 12.31 -4.25 -17.84
C LEU A 200 10.95 -4.84 -18.24
N ALA A 201 9.94 -4.00 -18.52
CA ALA A 201 8.64 -4.46 -19.01
C ALA A 201 8.75 -5.09 -20.41
N SER A 202 9.58 -4.52 -21.28
CA SER A 202 9.84 -5.05 -22.62
C SER A 202 10.58 -6.38 -22.56
N GLU A 203 11.58 -6.50 -21.67
CA GLU A 203 12.31 -7.74 -21.41
C GLU A 203 11.40 -8.85 -20.90
N ALA A 204 10.47 -8.53 -19.99
CA ALA A 204 9.47 -9.47 -19.52
C ALA A 204 8.55 -9.98 -20.65
N ALA A 205 8.12 -9.09 -21.55
CA ALA A 205 7.32 -9.47 -22.72
C ALA A 205 8.10 -10.40 -23.67
N VAL A 206 9.40 -10.14 -23.87
CA VAL A 206 10.29 -11.02 -24.65
C VAL A 206 10.47 -12.38 -23.96
N ALA A 207 10.62 -12.41 -22.63
CA ALA A 207 10.74 -13.65 -21.87
C ALA A 207 9.47 -14.52 -21.98
N GLU A 208 8.28 -13.92 -21.86
CA GLU A 208 7.00 -14.61 -22.08
C GLU A 208 6.92 -15.19 -23.51
N PHE A 209 7.28 -14.41 -24.53
CA PHE A 209 7.31 -14.87 -25.92
C PHE A 209 8.28 -16.04 -26.13
N LYS A 210 9.37 -16.10 -25.36
CA LYS A 210 10.33 -17.21 -25.35
C LYS A 210 9.89 -18.42 -24.51
N GLY A 211 8.70 -18.38 -23.90
CA GLY A 211 8.10 -19.49 -23.18
C GLY A 211 8.20 -19.43 -21.66
N ASP A 212 8.64 -18.31 -21.07
CA ASP A 212 8.61 -18.14 -19.61
C ASP A 212 7.18 -17.91 -19.12
N SER A 213 6.55 -18.99 -18.62
CA SER A 213 5.18 -18.96 -18.10
C SER A 213 5.04 -18.30 -16.73
N SER A 214 6.13 -17.87 -16.09
CA SER A 214 6.08 -17.15 -14.82
C SER A 214 5.76 -15.66 -15.00
N ILE A 215 5.93 -15.13 -16.22
CA ILE A 215 5.61 -13.74 -16.55
C ILE A 215 4.10 -13.51 -16.53
N THR A 216 3.69 -12.45 -15.85
CA THR A 216 2.30 -12.03 -15.77
C THR A 216 2.02 -10.81 -16.64
N LYS A 217 0.74 -10.43 -16.76
CA LYS A 217 0.37 -9.16 -17.41
C LYS A 217 0.96 -7.92 -16.71
N PHE A 218 1.21 -7.99 -15.39
CA PHE A 218 1.74 -6.87 -14.62
C PHE A 218 3.23 -6.66 -14.87
N ASP A 219 3.94 -7.74 -15.16
CA ASP A 219 5.36 -7.71 -15.51
C ASP A 219 5.66 -7.04 -16.84
N LYS A 220 4.66 -6.95 -17.71
CA LYS A 220 4.75 -6.34 -19.04
C LYS A 220 4.19 -4.92 -19.08
N ASP A 221 3.65 -4.43 -17.96
CA ASP A 221 3.14 -3.07 -17.82
C ASP A 221 4.18 -2.22 -17.07
N PRO A 222 4.83 -1.24 -17.75
CA PRO A 222 5.88 -0.44 -17.14
C PRO A 222 5.39 0.38 -15.92
N THR A 223 4.09 0.64 -15.82
CA THR A 223 3.51 1.35 -14.66
C THR A 223 3.46 0.51 -13.38
N PHE A 224 3.65 -0.81 -13.49
CA PHE A 224 3.77 -1.71 -12.36
C PHE A 224 5.23 -2.05 -12.04
N ILE A 225 6.21 -1.63 -12.84
CA ILE A 225 7.60 -2.04 -12.63
C ILE A 225 8.23 -1.29 -11.48
N VAL A 226 8.77 -2.03 -10.51
CA VAL A 226 9.69 -1.54 -9.51
C VAL A 226 11.06 -2.12 -9.83
N ALA A 227 12.01 -1.28 -10.22
CA ALA A 227 13.36 -1.74 -10.56
C ALA A 227 14.17 -2.04 -9.30
N GLU A 228 14.86 -3.18 -9.28
CA GLU A 228 15.68 -3.62 -8.15
C GLU A 228 16.81 -2.62 -7.83
N SER A 229 17.35 -1.95 -8.84
CA SER A 229 18.34 -0.88 -8.72
C SER A 229 17.89 0.26 -7.80
N THR A 230 16.58 0.57 -7.80
CA THR A 230 15.99 1.61 -6.95
C THR A 230 15.70 1.14 -5.52
N MET A 231 15.76 -0.17 -5.29
CA MET A 231 15.55 -0.80 -3.97
C MET A 231 16.87 -1.15 -3.28
N LYS A 232 17.96 -1.30 -4.04
CA LYS A 232 19.34 -1.47 -3.55
C LYS A 232 19.92 -0.12 -3.12
N MET A 233 19.25 0.51 -2.16
CA MET A 233 19.73 1.72 -1.51
C MET A 233 20.89 1.33 -0.58
N LYS A 234 22.09 1.82 -0.93
CA LYS A 234 23.41 1.43 -0.41
C LYS A 234 23.51 1.36 1.12
#